data_AF-A0A2V2F3R6-F1
#
_entry.id   AF-A0A2V2F3R6-F1
#
_cell.length_a   1.000
_cell.length_b   1.000
_cell.length_c   1.000
_cell.angle_alpha   90.00
_cell.angle_beta   90.00
_cell.angle_gamma   90.00
#
_symmetry.space_group_name_H-M   'P 1'
#
loop_
_entity.id
_entity.type
_entity.pdbx_description
1 polymer ?
#
loop_
_entity_poly.entity_id
_entity_poly.type
_entity_poly.pdbx_seq_one_letter_code
_entity_poly.pdbx_strand_id
1 'polypeptide(L)'
;MAENRRVRMTKKIIKDALLELLDKKPLDKITVTDICNTADLNRSTFYAHYEDAAQVLREIESDVMQQLPVDSDFLTEGNGDRFFNMLTDFFRYVKENEKLFRILLLKTGRVNFNQRLASTIMGKYHKQNLIRDSLIERYQYIYCVNGALELLKEWVSSGFPIDERKFAEIIMRMSMQASSLDNMEL
;
A
#
# COMPACT_ATOMS: atom_id res chain seq x y z
N MET A 1 19.95 -13.74 21.44
CA MET A 1 18.86 -12.71 21.55
C MET A 1 19.35 -11.29 21.24
N ALA A 2 20.52 -10.84 21.70
CA ALA A 2 21.05 -9.49 21.43
C ALA A 2 21.40 -9.19 19.95
N GLU A 3 21.87 -10.21 19.21
CA GLU A 3 22.26 -10.09 17.80
C GLU A 3 21.07 -9.76 16.89
N ASN A 4 19.92 -10.41 17.12
CA ASN A 4 18.68 -10.13 16.37
C ASN A 4 18.19 -8.69 16.60
N ARG A 5 18.34 -8.15 17.82
CA ARG A 5 17.98 -6.76 18.13
C ARG A 5 18.89 -5.76 17.41
N ARG A 6 20.20 -6.00 17.37
CA ARG A 6 21.15 -5.15 16.63
C ARG A 6 20.83 -5.14 15.14
N VAL A 7 20.61 -6.31 14.54
CA VAL A 7 20.23 -6.42 13.11
C VAL A 7 18.95 -5.64 12.80
N ARG A 8 17.90 -5.79 13.63
CA ARG A 8 16.64 -5.02 13.46
C ARG A 8 16.86 -3.52 13.55
N MET A 9 17.68 -3.07 14.51
CA MET A 9 18.00 -1.65 14.67
C MET A 9 18.75 -1.10 13.45
N THR A 10 19.79 -1.81 12.99
CA THR A 10 20.55 -1.40 11.81
C THR A 10 19.68 -1.33 10.56
N LYS A 11 18.85 -2.36 10.33
CA LYS A 11 17.90 -2.36 9.21
C LYS A 11 16.92 -1.19 9.29
N LYS A 12 16.41 -0.86 10.48
CA LYS A 12 15.53 0.29 10.67
C LYS A 12 16.22 1.59 10.26
N ILE A 13 17.44 1.83 10.75
CA ILE A 13 18.21 3.04 10.42
C ILE A 13 18.44 3.14 8.89
N ILE A 14 18.78 2.03 8.24
CA ILE A 14 18.97 1.99 6.77
C ILE A 14 17.65 2.32 6.02
N LYS A 15 16.53 1.76 6.47
CA LYS A 15 15.21 2.02 5.86
C LYS A 15 14.79 3.48 6.05
N ASP A 16 14.97 4.03 7.25
CA ASP A 16 14.66 5.43 7.57
C ASP A 16 15.51 6.38 6.71
N ALA A 17 16.80 6.10 6.56
CA ALA A 17 17.70 6.86 5.69
C ALA A 17 17.27 6.82 4.22
N LEU A 18 16.86 5.66 3.70
CA LEU A 18 16.35 5.57 2.33
C LEU A 18 15.05 6.36 2.16
N LEU A 19 14.11 6.29 3.11
CA LEU A 19 12.86 7.05 3.04
C LEU A 19 13.12 8.56 3.03
N GLU A 20 14.08 9.04 3.82
CA GLU A 20 14.48 10.45 3.78
C GLU A 20 15.03 10.88 2.42
N LEU A 21 15.84 10.02 1.80
CA LEU A 21 16.40 10.30 0.47
C LEU A 21 15.34 10.25 -0.63
N LEU A 22 14.39 9.32 -0.56
CA LEU A 22 13.28 9.17 -1.51
C LEU A 22 12.31 10.34 -1.49
N ASP A 23 12.22 11.06 -0.39
CA ASP A 23 11.44 12.29 -0.30
C ASP A 23 12.07 13.43 -1.13
N LYS A 24 13.40 13.39 -1.32
CA LYS A 24 14.20 14.44 -1.97
C LYS A 24 14.55 14.14 -3.43
N LYS A 25 14.74 12.87 -3.80
CA LYS A 25 15.20 12.46 -5.14
C LYS A 25 14.71 11.05 -5.52
N PRO A 26 14.55 10.75 -6.83
CA PRO A 26 14.11 9.44 -7.27
C PRO A 26 15.15 8.35 -6.96
N LEU A 27 14.68 7.10 -6.84
CA LEU A 27 15.48 5.95 -6.42
C LEU A 27 16.73 5.72 -7.27
N ASP A 28 16.65 5.92 -8.58
CA ASP A 28 17.76 5.75 -9.53
C ASP A 28 18.91 6.74 -9.32
N LYS A 29 18.67 7.81 -8.54
CA LYS A 29 19.67 8.82 -8.14
C LYS A 29 20.15 8.64 -6.70
N ILE A 30 19.70 7.60 -6.01
CA ILE A 30 20.13 7.27 -4.64
C ILE A 30 21.22 6.20 -4.70
N THR A 31 22.41 6.53 -4.21
CA THR A 31 23.53 5.59 -4.12
C THR A 31 23.60 4.94 -2.73
N VAL A 32 24.27 3.80 -2.63
CA VAL A 32 24.60 3.18 -1.32
C VAL A 32 25.38 4.18 -0.44
N THR A 33 26.27 4.97 -1.03
CA THR A 33 27.01 6.01 -0.32
C THR A 33 26.08 7.07 0.29
N ASP A 34 25.07 7.52 -0.44
CA ASP A 34 24.08 8.48 0.10
C ASP A 34 23.36 7.90 1.32
N ILE A 35 22.94 6.63 1.24
CA ILE A 35 22.24 5.94 2.33
C ILE A 35 23.17 5.81 3.54
N CYS A 36 24.41 5.36 3.33
CA CYS A 36 25.40 5.22 4.39
C CYS A 36 25.70 6.56 5.09
N ASN A 37 25.85 7.64 4.31
CA ASN A 37 26.07 8.98 4.86
C ASN A 37 24.86 9.48 5.66
N THR A 38 23.65 9.23 5.17
CA THR A 38 22.41 9.64 5.86
C THR A 38 22.17 8.82 7.13
N ALA A 39 22.56 7.54 7.11
CA ALA A 39 22.40 6.59 8.22
C ALA A 39 23.52 6.68 9.28
N ASP A 40 24.59 7.41 9.01
CA ASP A 40 25.85 7.38 9.78
C ASP A 40 26.40 5.95 9.95
N LEU A 41 26.55 5.23 8.83
CA LEU A 41 27.01 3.84 8.78
C LEU A 41 28.14 3.63 7.78
N ASN A 42 28.99 2.66 8.07
CA ASN A 42 29.98 2.19 7.10
C ASN A 42 29.31 1.39 5.97
N ARG A 43 29.89 1.47 4.76
CA ARG A 43 29.42 0.68 3.61
C ARG A 43 29.45 -0.83 3.86
N SER A 44 30.45 -1.32 4.60
CA SER A 44 30.51 -2.74 5.01
C SER A 44 29.30 -3.14 5.87
N THR A 45 28.80 -2.25 6.71
CA THR A 45 27.59 -2.47 7.51
C THR A 45 26.34 -2.51 6.63
N PHE A 46 26.24 -1.65 5.61
CA PHE A 46 25.15 -1.71 4.65
C PHE A 46 25.16 -3.05 3.89
N TYR A 47 26.32 -3.43 3.33
CA TYR A 47 26.45 -4.65 2.54
C TYR A 47 26.29 -5.94 3.34
N ALA A 48 26.37 -5.89 4.67
CA ALA A 48 26.01 -7.01 5.53
C ALA A 48 24.49 -7.30 5.57
N HIS A 49 23.66 -6.35 5.11
CA HIS A 49 22.20 -6.46 5.15
C HIS A 49 21.54 -6.32 3.78
N TYR A 50 22.15 -5.56 2.86
CA TYR A 50 21.55 -5.19 1.58
C TYR A 50 22.58 -5.13 0.45
N GLU A 51 22.18 -5.54 -0.74
CA GLU A 51 22.94 -5.48 -1.98
C GLU A 51 22.89 -4.07 -2.59
N ASP A 52 21.71 -3.44 -2.57
CA ASP A 52 21.47 -2.13 -3.15
C ASP A 52 20.27 -1.39 -2.51
N ALA A 53 20.06 -0.14 -2.93
CA ALA A 53 18.92 0.68 -2.49
C ALA A 53 17.55 0.09 -2.88
N ALA A 54 17.48 -0.63 -3.99
CA ALA A 54 16.24 -1.23 -4.47
C ALA A 54 15.78 -2.40 -3.59
N GLN A 55 16.71 -3.16 -3.01
CA GLN A 55 16.42 -4.22 -2.04
C GLN A 55 15.89 -3.65 -0.73
N VAL A 56 16.48 -2.54 -0.23
CA VAL A 56 15.97 -1.84 0.94
C VAL A 56 14.52 -1.39 0.69
N LEU A 57 14.24 -0.79 -0.47
CA LEU A 57 12.87 -0.39 -0.83
C LEU A 57 11.91 -1.58 -0.92
N ARG A 58 12.33 -2.71 -1.50
CA ARG A 58 11.50 -3.93 -1.53
C ARG A 58 11.19 -4.44 -0.12
N GLU A 59 12.13 -4.35 0.81
CA GLU A 59 11.89 -4.74 2.20
C GLU A 59 10.92 -3.76 2.89
N ILE A 60 11.02 -2.45 2.64
CA ILE A 60 10.05 -1.45 3.12
C ILE A 60 8.65 -1.76 2.59
N GLU A 61 8.51 -2.01 1.28
CA GLU A 61 7.24 -2.38 0.66
C GLU A 61 6.67 -3.66 1.30
N SER A 62 7.51 -4.65 1.58
CA SER A 62 7.10 -5.90 2.24
C SER A 62 6.64 -5.66 3.68
N ASP A 63 7.34 -4.83 4.45
CA ASP A 63 6.97 -4.49 5.82
C ASP A 63 5.59 -3.82 5.87
N VAL A 64 5.33 -2.89 4.94
CA VAL A 64 4.03 -2.23 4.81
C VAL A 64 2.94 -3.26 4.54
N MET A 65 3.14 -4.15 3.56
CA MET A 65 2.15 -5.18 3.22
C MET A 65 1.85 -6.12 4.38
N GLN A 66 2.83 -6.40 5.26
CA GLN A 66 2.66 -7.24 6.45
C GLN A 66 1.95 -6.52 7.60
N GLN A 67 1.99 -5.20 7.64
CA GLN A 67 1.37 -4.38 8.67
C GLN A 67 -0.04 -3.90 8.28
N LEU A 68 -0.50 -4.18 7.06
CA LEU A 68 -1.84 -3.83 6.63
C LEU A 68 -2.87 -4.45 7.59
N PRO A 69 -3.86 -3.66 8.07
CA PRO A 69 -4.91 -4.14 8.98
C PRO A 69 -5.95 -4.96 8.21
N VAL A 70 -5.54 -6.08 7.61
CA VAL A 70 -6.38 -6.90 6.72
C VAL A 70 -6.44 -8.33 7.27
N ASP A 71 -7.43 -8.63 8.10
CA ASP A 71 -7.67 -10.00 8.54
C ASP A 71 -8.06 -10.93 7.37
N SER A 72 -7.71 -12.20 7.51
CA SER A 72 -8.09 -13.27 6.58
C SER A 72 -9.57 -13.63 6.63
N ASP A 73 -10.23 -13.37 7.76
CA ASP A 73 -11.50 -14.01 8.13
C ASP A 73 -12.75 -13.13 7.93
N PHE A 74 -12.61 -11.99 7.27
CA PHE A 74 -13.76 -11.12 6.92
C PHE A 74 -14.69 -11.72 5.84
N LEU A 75 -14.41 -12.95 5.39
CA LEU A 75 -15.03 -13.63 4.24
C LEU A 75 -16.37 -14.33 4.53
N THR A 76 -16.96 -14.16 5.72
CA THR A 76 -18.31 -14.71 5.99
C THR A 76 -19.39 -13.79 5.41
N GLU A 77 -20.34 -14.38 4.67
CA GLU A 77 -21.48 -13.69 4.03
C GLU A 77 -22.20 -12.73 5.00
N GLY A 78 -22.64 -11.57 4.51
CA GLY A 78 -23.44 -10.60 5.27
C GLY A 78 -22.66 -9.52 6.03
N ASN A 79 -21.34 -9.41 5.85
CA ASN A 79 -20.47 -8.52 6.65
C ASN A 79 -19.95 -7.27 5.91
N GLY A 80 -20.81 -6.58 5.15
CA GLY A 80 -20.46 -5.29 4.52
C GLY A 80 -19.87 -4.28 5.54
N ASP A 81 -20.40 -4.28 6.77
CA ASP A 81 -19.89 -3.47 7.87
C ASP A 81 -18.47 -3.86 8.31
N ARG A 82 -18.09 -5.14 8.29
CA ARG A 82 -16.72 -5.55 8.62
C ARG A 82 -15.73 -5.10 7.55
N PHE A 83 -16.10 -5.23 6.27
CA PHE A 83 -15.27 -4.74 5.18
C PHE A 83 -15.13 -3.21 5.23
N PHE A 84 -16.22 -2.50 5.54
CA PHE A 84 -16.20 -1.05 5.76
C PHE A 84 -15.26 -0.65 6.91
N ASN A 85 -15.34 -1.34 8.04
CA ASN A 85 -14.47 -1.09 9.19
C ASN A 85 -13.00 -1.38 8.84
N MET A 86 -12.72 -2.49 8.15
CA MET A 86 -11.38 -2.82 7.67
C MET A 86 -10.83 -1.73 6.72
N LEU A 87 -11.64 -1.27 5.75
CA LEU A 87 -11.25 -0.17 4.86
C LEU A 87 -10.98 1.12 5.65
N THR A 88 -11.82 1.43 6.64
CA THR A 88 -11.64 2.59 7.52
C THR A 88 -10.32 2.48 8.30
N ASP A 89 -10.00 1.31 8.84
CA ASP A 89 -8.76 1.06 9.58
C ASP A 89 -7.55 1.11 8.65
N PHE A 90 -7.66 0.61 7.42
CA PHE A 90 -6.64 0.75 6.39
C PHE A 90 -6.35 2.23 6.07
N PHE A 91 -7.38 3.03 5.80
CA PHE A 91 -7.19 4.46 5.50
C PHE A 91 -6.67 5.24 6.73
N ARG A 92 -7.03 4.83 7.95
CA ARG A 92 -6.40 5.34 9.18
C ARG A 92 -4.92 5.02 9.23
N TYR A 93 -4.54 3.78 8.97
CA TYR A 93 -3.14 3.37 8.90
C TYR A 93 -2.37 4.16 7.84
N VAL A 94 -2.97 4.41 6.67
CA VAL A 94 -2.36 5.26 5.62
C VAL A 94 -2.10 6.67 6.13
N LYS A 95 -3.08 7.29 6.80
CA LYS A 95 -2.97 8.65 7.32
C LYS A 95 -1.95 8.75 8.46
N GLU A 96 -1.97 7.82 9.40
CA GLU A 96 -1.00 7.74 10.50
C GLU A 96 0.44 7.55 10.00
N ASN A 97 0.60 6.97 8.80
CA ASN A 97 1.88 6.75 8.14
C ASN A 97 2.04 7.63 6.89
N GLU A 98 1.51 8.86 6.90
CA GLU A 98 1.45 9.77 5.75
C GLU A 98 2.77 9.84 4.98
N LYS A 99 3.89 10.15 5.66
CA LYS A 99 5.19 10.31 5.00
C LYS A 99 5.57 9.08 4.19
N LEU A 100 5.37 7.89 4.76
CA LEU A 100 5.67 6.61 4.12
C LEU A 100 4.79 6.40 2.89
N PHE A 101 3.47 6.54 3.01
CA PHE A 101 2.55 6.33 1.89
C PHE A 101 2.70 7.39 0.81
N ARG A 102 3.01 8.64 1.17
CA ARG A 102 3.30 9.70 0.20
C ARG A 102 4.52 9.36 -0.65
N ILE A 103 5.58 8.85 -0.03
CA ILE A 103 6.77 8.37 -0.75
C ILE A 103 6.39 7.17 -1.63
N LEU A 104 5.83 6.11 -1.05
CA LEU A 104 5.57 4.86 -1.75
C LEU A 104 4.59 5.03 -2.92
N LEU A 105 3.47 5.72 -2.71
CA LEU A 105 2.41 5.86 -3.72
C LEU A 105 2.73 6.90 -4.79
N LEU A 106 3.37 8.01 -4.42
CA LEU A 106 3.51 9.18 -5.30
C LEU A 106 4.93 9.41 -5.83
N LYS A 107 5.97 9.04 -5.07
CA LYS A 107 7.37 9.36 -5.42
C LYS A 107 8.10 8.19 -6.08
N THR A 108 7.84 6.96 -5.67
CA THR A 108 8.60 5.80 -6.18
C THR A 108 8.21 5.39 -7.60
N GLY A 109 6.99 5.73 -8.06
CA GLY A 109 6.49 5.31 -9.37
C GLY A 109 6.34 3.79 -9.53
N ARG A 110 6.36 3.02 -8.43
CA ARG A 110 6.36 1.56 -8.44
C ARG A 110 4.97 1.00 -8.71
N VAL A 111 4.62 0.90 -9.99
CA VAL A 111 3.33 0.35 -10.46
C VAL A 111 3.00 -0.99 -9.80
N ASN A 112 3.99 -1.89 -9.70
CA ASN A 112 3.80 -3.21 -9.11
C ASN A 112 3.43 -3.15 -7.62
N PHE A 113 4.01 -2.22 -6.84
CA PHE A 113 3.65 -2.05 -5.43
C PHE A 113 2.22 -1.52 -5.32
N ASN A 114 1.90 -0.47 -6.08
CA ASN A 114 0.58 0.16 -6.09
C ASN A 114 -0.53 -0.86 -6.46
N GLN A 115 -0.30 -1.67 -7.48
CA GLN A 115 -1.23 -2.73 -7.90
C GLN A 115 -1.37 -3.82 -6.84
N ARG A 116 -0.27 -4.26 -6.23
CA ARG A 116 -0.31 -5.25 -5.13
C ARG A 116 -1.08 -4.71 -3.94
N LEU A 117 -0.83 -3.48 -3.52
CA LEU A 117 -1.55 -2.84 -2.42
C LEU A 117 -3.05 -2.79 -2.71
N ALA A 118 -3.44 -2.23 -3.85
CA ALA A 118 -4.85 -2.12 -4.23
C ALA A 118 -5.52 -3.50 -4.35
N SER A 119 -4.84 -4.48 -4.93
CA SER A 119 -5.36 -5.85 -5.05
C SER A 119 -5.44 -6.58 -3.70
N THR A 120 -4.56 -6.30 -2.75
CA THR A 120 -4.67 -6.88 -1.40
C THR A 120 -5.89 -6.34 -0.66
N ILE A 121 -6.19 -5.05 -0.82
CA ILE A 121 -7.34 -4.41 -0.19
C ILE A 121 -8.66 -4.78 -0.89
N MET A 122 -8.68 -4.69 -2.23
CA MET A 122 -9.90 -4.87 -3.04
C MET A 122 -10.10 -6.30 -3.55
N GLY A 123 -9.05 -7.10 -3.69
CA GLY A 123 -9.10 -8.48 -4.23
C GLY A 123 -9.96 -9.44 -3.41
N LYS A 124 -10.13 -9.17 -2.12
CA LYS A 124 -10.98 -9.99 -1.24
C LYS A 124 -12.47 -9.65 -1.37
N TYR A 125 -12.83 -8.45 -1.84
CA TYR A 125 -14.21 -8.04 -2.11
C TYR A 125 -14.82 -8.86 -3.27
N HIS A 126 -14.02 -9.16 -4.28
CA HIS A 126 -14.51 -9.83 -5.50
C HIS A 126 -14.63 -11.36 -5.35
N LYS A 127 -13.86 -12.00 -4.46
CA LYS A 127 -13.97 -13.45 -4.23
C LYS A 127 -15.33 -13.93 -3.73
N GLN A 128 -16.15 -13.05 -3.14
CA GLN A 128 -17.53 -13.37 -2.71
C GLN A 128 -18.53 -13.44 -3.87
N ASN A 129 -18.24 -12.86 -5.03
CA ASN A 129 -19.14 -12.89 -6.20
C ASN A 129 -18.80 -13.99 -7.22
N LEU A 130 -17.72 -14.75 -7.00
CA LEU A 130 -17.15 -15.72 -7.94
C LEU A 130 -17.93 -17.04 -8.07
N ILE A 131 -19.27 -16.99 -8.09
CA ILE A 131 -20.05 -18.12 -8.61
C ILE A 131 -20.23 -18.01 -10.15
N ARG A 132 -19.81 -16.91 -10.80
CA ARG A 132 -19.95 -16.74 -12.26
C ARG A 132 -18.77 -16.01 -12.94
N ASP A 133 -17.69 -16.72 -13.26
CA ASP A 133 -16.55 -16.25 -14.08
C ASP A 133 -17.00 -15.62 -15.43
N SER A 134 -17.33 -14.32 -15.44
CA SER A 134 -17.73 -13.57 -16.64
C SER A 134 -16.71 -12.47 -16.97
N LEU A 135 -16.59 -12.13 -18.26
CA LEU A 135 -15.72 -11.04 -18.71
C LEU A 135 -16.12 -9.69 -18.07
N ILE A 136 -17.41 -9.51 -17.79
CA ILE A 136 -17.95 -8.28 -17.20
C ILE A 136 -17.47 -8.13 -15.75
N GLU A 137 -17.56 -9.19 -14.94
CA GLU A 137 -17.04 -9.21 -13.56
C GLU A 137 -15.55 -8.88 -13.51
N ARG A 138 -14.77 -9.41 -14.46
CA ARG A 138 -13.35 -9.09 -14.58
C ARG A 138 -13.09 -7.61 -14.86
N TYR A 139 -13.88 -6.98 -15.73
CA TYR A 139 -13.74 -5.55 -16.02
C TYR A 139 -14.21 -4.68 -14.86
N GLN A 140 -15.29 -5.04 -14.18
CA GLN A 140 -15.73 -4.37 -12.94
C GLN A 140 -14.64 -4.43 -11.87
N TYR A 141 -14.01 -5.60 -11.67
CA TYR A 141 -12.90 -5.75 -10.73
C TYR A 141 -11.73 -4.84 -11.07
N ILE A 142 -11.27 -4.86 -12.32
CA ILE A 142 -10.18 -4.00 -12.79
C ILE A 142 -10.54 -2.52 -12.56
N TYR A 143 -11.77 -2.11 -12.87
CA TYR A 143 -12.24 -0.75 -12.62
C TYR A 143 -12.22 -0.39 -11.14
N CYS A 144 -12.77 -1.23 -10.26
CA CYS A 144 -12.80 -0.97 -8.82
C CYS A 144 -11.40 -0.87 -8.21
N VAL A 145 -10.49 -1.79 -8.56
CA VAL A 145 -9.12 -1.80 -8.01
C VAL A 145 -8.34 -0.57 -8.48
N ASN A 146 -8.39 -0.24 -9.77
CA ASN A 146 -7.66 0.91 -10.29
C ASN A 146 -8.30 2.23 -9.86
N GLY A 147 -9.63 2.33 -9.85
CA GLY A 147 -10.36 3.50 -9.36
C GLY A 147 -10.07 3.78 -7.88
N ALA A 148 -10.10 2.75 -7.03
CA ALA A 148 -9.75 2.90 -5.62
C ALA A 148 -8.30 3.32 -5.41
N LEU A 149 -7.37 2.76 -6.20
CA LEU A 149 -5.96 3.15 -6.16
C LEU A 149 -5.76 4.64 -6.52
N GLU A 150 -6.38 5.12 -7.59
CA GLU A 150 -6.20 6.51 -7.99
C GLU A 150 -6.89 7.50 -7.04
N LEU A 151 -8.05 7.15 -6.50
CA LEU A 151 -8.66 7.94 -5.43
C LEU A 151 -7.78 7.97 -4.18
N LEU A 152 -7.13 6.86 -3.81
CA LEU A 152 -6.20 6.83 -2.67
C LEU A 152 -5.00 7.75 -2.90
N LYS A 153 -4.42 7.73 -4.10
CA LYS A 153 -3.32 8.65 -4.45
C LYS A 153 -3.76 10.11 -4.36
N GLU A 154 -4.96 10.43 -4.85
CA GLU A 154 -5.53 11.77 -4.79
C GLU A 154 -5.79 12.21 -3.34
N TRP A 155 -6.34 11.32 -2.51
CA TRP A 155 -6.59 11.61 -1.10
C TRP A 155 -5.29 11.89 -0.32
N VAL A 156 -4.22 11.14 -0.63
CA VAL A 156 -2.88 11.34 -0.05
C VAL A 156 -2.19 12.59 -0.60
N SER A 157 -2.29 12.87 -1.90
CA SER A 157 -1.66 14.05 -2.52
C SER A 157 -2.28 15.35 -2.01
N SER A 158 -3.59 15.35 -1.79
CA SER A 158 -4.40 16.48 -1.32
C SER A 158 -4.41 16.65 0.21
N GLY A 159 -3.63 15.87 0.96
CA GLY A 159 -3.45 16.04 2.41
C GLY A 159 -4.66 15.60 3.24
N PHE A 160 -5.34 14.53 2.82
CA PHE A 160 -6.47 13.92 3.54
C PHE A 160 -7.65 14.89 3.80
N PRO A 161 -8.25 15.48 2.74
CA PRO A 161 -9.26 16.55 2.87
C PRO A 161 -10.57 16.11 3.54
N ILE A 162 -10.80 14.80 3.65
CA ILE A 162 -11.93 14.18 4.35
C ILE A 162 -11.42 13.05 5.25
N ASP A 163 -12.19 12.69 6.26
CA ASP A 163 -11.82 11.61 7.19
C ASP A 163 -11.86 10.22 6.53
N GLU A 164 -11.22 9.26 7.21
CA GLU A 164 -10.95 7.91 6.73
C GLU A 164 -12.25 7.12 6.50
N ARG A 165 -13.24 7.36 7.37
CA ARG A 165 -14.54 6.71 7.32
C ARG A 165 -15.34 7.24 6.13
N LYS A 166 -15.33 8.55 5.91
CA LYS A 166 -16.00 9.15 4.75
C LYS A 166 -15.35 8.70 3.43
N PHE A 167 -14.03 8.62 3.40
CA PHE A 167 -13.30 8.12 2.23
C PHE A 167 -13.62 6.64 1.95
N ALA A 168 -13.65 5.78 2.99
CA ALA A 168 -14.10 4.39 2.87
C ALA A 168 -15.53 4.27 2.29
N GLU A 169 -16.44 5.12 2.74
CA GLU A 169 -17.83 5.14 2.26
C GLU A 169 -17.89 5.41 0.74
N ILE A 170 -17.11 6.37 0.25
CA ILE A 170 -17.05 6.72 -1.18
C ILE A 170 -16.54 5.53 -1.99
N ILE A 171 -15.43 4.91 -1.56
CA ILE A 171 -14.84 3.75 -2.25
C ILE A 171 -15.83 2.59 -2.32
N MET A 172 -16.52 2.29 -1.22
CA MET A 172 -17.52 1.22 -1.19
C MET A 172 -18.71 1.50 -2.09
N ARG A 173 -19.29 2.71 -2.03
CA ARG A 173 -20.43 3.08 -2.87
C ARG A 173 -20.09 2.99 -4.36
N MET A 174 -18.93 3.51 -4.76
CA MET A 174 -18.48 3.44 -6.15
C MET A 174 -18.25 1.99 -6.60
N SER A 175 -17.67 1.16 -5.72
CA SER A 175 -17.44 -0.26 -6.01
C SER A 175 -18.75 -1.05 -6.17
N MET A 176 -19.73 -0.80 -5.30
CA MET A 176 -21.06 -1.42 -5.39
C MET A 176 -21.82 -1.02 -6.66
N GLN A 177 -21.73 0.25 -7.06
CA GLN A 177 -22.35 0.72 -8.30
C GLN A 177 -21.72 0.04 -9.52
N ALA A 178 -20.38 -0.03 -9.59
CA ALA A 178 -19.70 -0.72 -10.67
C ALA A 178 -20.09 -2.20 -10.78
N SER A 179 -20.31 -2.89 -9.65
CA SER A 179 -20.77 -4.29 -9.63
C SER A 179 -22.24 -4.48 -10.02
N SER A 180 -23.04 -3.41 -10.10
CA SER A 180 -24.46 -3.48 -10.49
C SER A 180 -24.72 -3.33 -11.99
N LEU A 181 -23.66 -3.17 -12.81
CA LEU A 181 -23.74 -2.89 -14.25
C LEU A 181 -24.40 -4.01 -15.08
N ASP A 182 -24.50 -5.24 -14.55
CA ASP A 182 -25.19 -6.35 -15.24
C ASP A 182 -26.68 -6.08 -15.52
N ASN A 183 -27.28 -5.09 -14.84
CA ASN A 183 -28.72 -4.80 -14.89
C ASN A 183 -29.09 -3.53 -15.65
N MET A 184 -28.14 -2.87 -16.32
CA MET A 184 -28.42 -1.63 -17.07
C MET A 184 -28.54 -1.91 -18.58
N GLU A 185 -29.77 -1.89 -19.10
CA GLU A 185 -29.99 -1.63 -20.53
C GLU A 185 -29.61 -0.17 -20.81
N LEU A 186 -28.79 0.04 -21.85
CA LEU A 186 -28.24 1.34 -22.26
C LEU A 186 -29.29 2.30 -22.81
#